data_AF-K7E5L0-F1
#
_entry.id   AF-K7E5L0-F1
#
_cell.length_a   1.000
_cell.length_b   1.000
_cell.length_c   1.000
_cell.angle_alpha   90.00
_cell.angle_beta   90.00
_cell.angle_gamma   90.00
#
_symmetry.space_group_name_H-M   'P 1'
#
loop_
_entity.id
_entity.type
_entity.pdbx_description
1 polymer ?
#
loop_
_entity_poly.entity_id
_entity_poly.type
_entity_poly.pdbx_seq_one_letter_code
_entity_poly.pdbx_strand_id
1 'polypeptide(L)'
;MGSKEGVNLNKQQKQKKETTIDSYYSANGTEGERSANDKPEIPANWIQAVEELKTQLREAEDNWEKNLKIKISHLETEALELKQENSVLKAKIIQLENEAKEMKDEVKRMKDDLQRKSNQKEKDDQKAIDEIQSLRTRVKQLESSDLTRQKDTIKQNKKNEKIEENVKHLIHKTDDLENRSRRDNLRIIGLPEDHDKRKILDIILEEIIQENCPKILEQEGKVEIERIHRSPPVFNPQRTTPRNVIAKLKNNQMKEQILQAAKKKPFRYHGNTVRITQDLSASTLKDRKVRNMIFRKARELSLQPRIKYPSKLTIFLQGKVWSFNTREEFQAFINKRPDLNRKFEVQPQNSRESSKAHCFSDYITVAFGSITITQTLILGLCHLAGPPPHHPFPKEHICGGLAYYYYRTNSSPLCARADL
;
A
#
# COMPACT_ATOMS: atom_id res chain seq x y z
N MET A 1 -52.64 -23.66 23.91
CA MET A 1 -51.96 -24.70 23.11
C MET A 1 -51.32 -25.64 24.13
N GLY A 2 -51.75 -26.90 24.32
CA GLY A 2 -52.34 -27.82 23.35
C GLY A 2 -51.20 -28.44 22.52
N SER A 3 -50.91 -29.75 22.53
CA SER A 3 -51.78 -30.90 22.88
C SER A 3 -51.04 -32.04 23.60
N LYS A 4 -51.83 -32.96 24.18
CA LYS A 4 -51.42 -34.31 24.62
C LYS A 4 -51.82 -35.33 23.55
N GLU A 5 -50.96 -36.30 23.26
CA GLU A 5 -51.32 -37.62 22.68
C GLU A 5 -50.33 -38.65 23.27
N GLY A 6 -50.69 -39.87 23.69
CA GLY A 6 -52.04 -40.40 23.95
C GLY A 6 -52.42 -41.65 23.15
N VAL A 7 -51.72 -42.78 23.32
CA VAL A 7 -52.20 -44.11 22.90
C VAL A 7 -52.03 -45.12 24.05
N ASN A 8 -52.96 -46.07 24.14
CA ASN A 8 -53.26 -46.93 25.28
C ASN A 8 -53.41 -48.40 24.82
N LEU A 9 -53.68 -49.29 25.78
CA LEU A 9 -54.10 -50.70 25.66
C LEU A 9 -52.93 -51.72 25.58
N ASN A 10 -53.00 -52.91 26.19
CA ASN A 10 -54.16 -53.56 26.82
C ASN A 10 -53.77 -54.42 28.05
N LYS A 11 -54.63 -54.48 29.06
CA LYS A 11 -54.59 -55.50 30.13
C LYS A 11 -55.61 -56.58 29.79
N GLN A 12 -55.23 -57.86 29.82
CA GLN A 12 -56.19 -58.96 29.92
C GLN A 12 -55.76 -59.96 31.00
N GLN A 13 -56.69 -60.28 31.88
CA GLN A 13 -56.63 -61.40 32.82
C GLN A 13 -57.36 -62.61 32.21
N LYS A 14 -56.83 -63.82 32.43
CA LYS A 14 -57.57 -65.10 32.41
C LYS A 14 -56.73 -66.11 33.21
N GLN A 15 -57.08 -66.33 34.47
CA GLN A 15 -57.98 -67.39 34.98
C GLN A 15 -57.31 -68.76 35.11
N LYS A 16 -57.31 -69.27 36.36
CA LYS A 16 -57.01 -70.66 36.73
C LYS A 16 -57.84 -71.66 35.92
N LYS A 17 -57.28 -72.85 35.69
CA LYS A 17 -58.00 -74.12 35.87
C LYS A 17 -57.10 -75.14 36.56
N GLU A 18 -57.45 -75.48 37.80
CA GLU A 18 -57.13 -76.79 38.37
C GLU A 18 -57.90 -77.88 37.58
N THR A 19 -57.38 -79.11 37.52
CA THR A 19 -58.13 -80.25 36.98
C THR A 19 -57.77 -81.51 37.76
N THR A 20 -58.43 -81.66 38.90
CA THR A 20 -58.58 -82.93 39.62
C THR A 20 -59.60 -83.79 38.88
N ILE A 21 -59.30 -85.07 38.62
CA ILE A 21 -60.30 -86.09 38.26
C ILE A 21 -59.97 -87.36 39.05
N ASP A 22 -60.76 -87.61 40.10
CA ASP A 22 -60.89 -88.93 40.72
C ASP A 22 -61.88 -89.79 39.93
N SER A 23 -61.71 -91.12 39.95
CA SER A 23 -62.74 -92.07 39.49
C SER A 23 -62.62 -93.45 40.16
N TYR A 24 -63.15 -93.51 41.38
CA TYR A 24 -63.76 -94.66 42.07
C TYR A 24 -63.92 -96.01 41.34
N TYR A 25 -63.62 -97.09 42.06
CA TYR A 25 -64.56 -98.15 42.54
C TYR A 25 -63.87 -98.82 43.77
N SER A 26 -64.36 -98.74 45.01
CA SER A 26 -65.49 -99.47 45.66
C SER A 26 -65.39 -101.01 45.60
N ALA A 27 -65.64 -101.81 46.65
CA ALA A 27 -65.74 -101.57 48.09
C ALA A 27 -65.78 -102.93 48.85
N ASN A 28 -65.33 -102.96 50.12
CA ASN A 28 -65.70 -103.86 51.25
C ASN A 28 -65.85 -105.40 51.07
N GLY A 29 -65.26 -106.16 52.01
CA GLY A 29 -65.62 -107.57 52.26
C GLY A 29 -64.70 -108.26 53.28
N THR A 30 -65.21 -108.55 54.48
CA THR A 30 -64.48 -109.14 55.62
C THR A 30 -64.65 -110.66 55.72
N GLU A 31 -63.73 -111.30 56.48
CA GLU A 31 -63.87 -112.60 57.17
C GLU A 31 -63.87 -113.91 56.32
N GLY A 32 -63.35 -114.99 56.94
CA GLY A 32 -63.51 -116.37 56.45
C GLY A 32 -62.24 -117.23 56.49
N GLU A 33 -62.15 -118.15 57.46
CA GLU A 33 -61.11 -119.20 57.48
C GLU A 33 -61.39 -120.35 56.48
N ARG A 34 -60.36 -121.21 56.29
CA ARG A 34 -60.44 -122.70 56.25
C ARG A 34 -60.37 -123.44 54.88
N SER A 35 -59.16 -123.95 54.61
CA SER A 35 -58.83 -125.37 54.30
C SER A 35 -59.30 -126.10 53.01
N ALA A 36 -58.29 -126.70 52.35
CA ALA A 36 -58.25 -127.97 51.60
C ALA A 36 -58.79 -128.11 50.15
N ASN A 37 -57.90 -128.64 49.29
CA ASN A 37 -58.03 -129.62 48.18
C ASN A 37 -59.30 -129.60 47.29
N ASP A 38 -59.23 -129.63 45.95
CA ASP A 38 -58.65 -130.72 45.13
C ASP A 38 -58.42 -130.32 43.63
N LYS A 39 -57.73 -131.20 42.87
CA LYS A 39 -57.51 -131.10 41.39
C LYS A 39 -58.74 -131.45 40.55
N PRO A 40 -58.82 -130.99 39.28
CA PRO A 40 -58.83 -131.96 38.16
C PRO A 40 -58.12 -131.51 36.85
N GLU A 41 -58.03 -132.43 35.88
CA GLU A 41 -57.41 -132.32 34.55
C GLU A 41 -58.40 -132.89 33.48
N ILE A 42 -58.26 -132.88 32.14
CA ILE A 42 -57.16 -132.64 31.16
C ILE A 42 -57.81 -132.26 29.78
N PRO A 43 -57.20 -131.49 28.84
CA PRO A 43 -56.68 -132.15 27.61
C PRO A 43 -55.55 -131.45 26.80
N ALA A 44 -54.80 -132.24 26.05
CA ALA A 44 -53.45 -131.91 25.55
C ALA A 44 -53.32 -131.17 24.19
N ASN A 45 -54.40 -130.80 23.48
CA ASN A 45 -54.28 -130.16 22.14
C ASN A 45 -53.93 -128.66 22.17
N TRP A 46 -53.69 -128.09 23.35
CA TRP A 46 -53.33 -126.67 23.52
C TRP A 46 -51.81 -126.43 23.56
N ILE A 47 -51.00 -127.45 23.84
CA ILE A 47 -49.57 -127.28 24.13
C ILE A 47 -48.80 -126.72 22.93
N GLN A 48 -49.11 -127.19 21.71
CA GLN A 48 -48.39 -126.79 20.50
C GLN A 48 -48.78 -125.38 20.03
N ALA A 49 -50.07 -125.02 20.05
CA ALA A 49 -50.53 -123.66 19.75
C ALA A 49 -50.04 -122.63 20.77
N VAL A 50 -49.88 -123.02 22.05
CA VAL A 50 -49.32 -122.15 23.10
C VAL A 50 -47.81 -121.94 22.91
N GLU A 51 -47.04 -122.94 22.48
CA GLU A 51 -45.63 -122.73 22.13
C GLU A 51 -45.45 -121.84 20.89
N GLU A 52 -46.30 -122.00 19.88
CA GLU A 52 -46.24 -121.18 18.65
C GLU A 52 -46.62 -119.72 18.94
N LEU A 53 -47.67 -119.47 19.73
CA LEU A 53 -48.02 -118.14 20.24
C LEU A 53 -46.94 -117.55 21.17
N LYS A 54 -46.29 -118.34 22.03
CA LYS A 54 -45.13 -117.88 22.83
C LYS A 54 -43.92 -117.51 21.98
N THR A 55 -43.77 -118.12 20.80
CA THR A 55 -42.64 -117.86 19.90
C THR A 55 -42.91 -116.57 19.12
N GLN A 56 -44.12 -116.40 18.57
CA GLN A 56 -44.56 -115.15 17.97
C GLN A 56 -44.58 -113.99 18.96
N LEU A 57 -44.99 -114.22 20.22
CA LEU A 57 -44.94 -113.22 21.28
C LEU A 57 -43.49 -112.81 21.57
N ARG A 58 -42.55 -113.76 21.65
CA ARG A 58 -41.11 -113.45 21.82
C ARG A 58 -40.50 -112.73 20.62
N GLU A 59 -40.86 -113.08 19.40
CA GLU A 59 -40.38 -112.36 18.21
C GLU A 59 -40.94 -110.94 18.13
N ALA A 60 -42.23 -110.76 18.49
CA ALA A 60 -42.82 -109.44 18.66
C ALA A 60 -42.17 -108.66 19.80
N GLU A 61 -41.79 -109.34 20.90
CA GLU A 61 -41.08 -108.75 22.04
C GLU A 61 -39.68 -108.27 21.67
N ASP A 62 -38.85 -109.15 21.10
CA ASP A 62 -37.52 -108.81 20.59
C ASP A 62 -37.56 -107.70 19.54
N ASN A 63 -38.60 -107.65 18.70
CA ASN A 63 -38.75 -106.63 17.66
C ASN A 63 -39.20 -105.28 18.24
N TRP A 64 -40.13 -105.24 19.21
CA TRP A 64 -40.45 -103.98 19.88
C TRP A 64 -39.27 -103.50 20.72
N GLU A 65 -38.55 -104.40 21.40
CA GLU A 65 -37.37 -104.02 22.20
C GLU A 65 -36.28 -103.45 21.28
N LYS A 66 -35.94 -104.13 20.17
CA LYS A 66 -34.98 -103.59 19.17
C LYS A 66 -35.42 -102.25 18.61
N ASN A 67 -36.68 -102.09 18.22
CA ASN A 67 -37.21 -100.82 17.66
C ASN A 67 -37.15 -99.68 18.69
N LEU A 68 -37.53 -99.96 19.94
CA LEU A 68 -37.47 -99.02 21.05
C LEU A 68 -36.02 -98.62 21.37
N LYS A 69 -35.10 -99.59 21.42
CA LYS A 69 -33.67 -99.39 21.71
C LYS A 69 -32.98 -98.57 20.62
N ILE A 70 -33.33 -98.79 19.34
CA ILE A 70 -32.89 -97.94 18.22
C ILE A 70 -33.40 -96.51 18.39
N LYS A 71 -34.69 -96.30 18.66
CA LYS A 71 -35.27 -94.97 18.89
C LYS A 71 -34.65 -94.25 20.08
N ILE A 72 -34.41 -94.94 21.19
CA ILE A 72 -33.72 -94.40 22.36
C ILE A 72 -32.30 -93.97 21.97
N SER A 73 -31.52 -94.83 21.30
CA SER A 73 -30.15 -94.47 20.88
C SER A 73 -30.10 -93.28 19.90
N HIS A 74 -31.11 -93.13 19.04
CA HIS A 74 -31.23 -91.97 18.15
C HIS A 74 -31.55 -90.68 18.93
N LEU A 75 -32.49 -90.73 19.88
CA LEU A 75 -32.81 -89.59 20.74
C LEU A 75 -31.64 -89.22 21.67
N GLU A 76 -30.87 -90.21 22.14
CA GLU A 76 -29.66 -89.98 22.94
C GLU A 76 -28.56 -89.29 22.13
N THR A 77 -28.37 -89.68 20.86
CA THR A 77 -27.41 -89.02 19.96
C THR A 77 -27.83 -87.59 19.60
N GLU A 78 -29.11 -87.38 19.25
CA GLU A 78 -29.67 -86.04 18.98
C GLU A 78 -29.59 -85.11 20.20
N ALA A 79 -29.86 -85.63 21.41
CA ALA A 79 -29.70 -84.88 22.65
C ALA A 79 -28.22 -84.52 22.94
N LEU A 80 -27.27 -85.36 22.52
CA LEU A 80 -25.83 -85.10 22.64
C LEU A 80 -25.36 -84.03 21.65
N GLU A 81 -25.84 -84.07 20.41
CA GLU A 81 -25.57 -83.05 19.39
C GLU A 81 -26.15 -81.69 19.81
N LEU A 82 -27.42 -81.64 20.20
CA LEU A 82 -28.05 -80.40 20.71
C LEU A 82 -27.33 -79.84 21.95
N LYS A 83 -26.80 -80.70 22.82
CA LYS A 83 -25.99 -80.28 23.98
C LYS A 83 -24.64 -79.70 23.55
N GLN A 84 -24.01 -80.28 22.52
CA GLN A 84 -22.77 -79.78 21.93
C GLN A 84 -22.99 -78.43 21.24
N GLU A 85 -24.04 -78.29 20.42
CA GLU A 85 -24.42 -77.03 19.78
C GLU A 85 -24.69 -75.92 20.82
N ASN A 86 -25.44 -76.24 21.88
CA ASN A 86 -25.67 -75.30 22.99
C ASN A 86 -24.37 -74.86 23.69
N SER A 87 -23.34 -75.73 23.75
CA SER A 87 -22.03 -75.34 24.30
C SER A 87 -21.30 -74.35 23.39
N VAL A 88 -21.35 -74.56 22.07
CA VAL A 88 -20.75 -73.68 21.06
C VAL A 88 -21.49 -72.33 20.99
N LEU A 89 -22.82 -72.34 21.08
CA LEU A 89 -23.63 -71.11 21.13
C LEU A 89 -23.32 -70.29 22.39
N LYS A 90 -23.20 -70.91 23.56
CA LYS A 90 -22.77 -70.23 24.79
C LYS A 90 -21.39 -69.59 24.67
N ALA A 91 -20.43 -70.29 24.07
CA ALA A 91 -19.09 -69.74 23.84
C ALA A 91 -19.12 -68.51 22.91
N LYS A 92 -19.91 -68.57 21.81
CA LYS A 92 -20.10 -67.43 20.90
C LYS A 92 -20.80 -66.24 21.57
N ILE A 93 -21.79 -66.48 22.43
CA ILE A 93 -22.45 -65.41 23.20
C ILE A 93 -21.44 -64.70 24.10
N ILE A 94 -20.64 -65.44 24.87
CA ILE A 94 -19.60 -64.87 25.75
C ILE A 94 -18.56 -64.07 24.94
N GLN A 95 -18.18 -64.54 23.75
CA GLN A 95 -17.29 -63.80 22.86
C GLN A 95 -17.91 -62.46 22.41
N LEU A 96 -19.15 -62.48 21.91
CA LEU A 96 -19.86 -61.28 21.47
C LEU A 96 -20.11 -60.28 22.61
N GLU A 97 -20.36 -60.76 23.83
CA GLU A 97 -20.48 -59.92 25.03
C GLU A 97 -19.16 -59.21 25.37
N ASN A 98 -18.02 -59.88 25.22
CA ASN A 98 -16.70 -59.28 25.42
C ASN A 98 -16.36 -58.26 24.33
N GLU A 99 -16.57 -58.59 23.06
CA GLU A 99 -16.37 -57.66 21.92
C GLU A 99 -17.26 -56.43 22.05
N ALA A 100 -18.53 -56.60 22.43
CA ALA A 100 -19.46 -55.49 22.68
C ALA A 100 -19.02 -54.60 23.86
N LYS A 101 -18.39 -55.18 24.89
CA LYS A 101 -17.84 -54.44 26.03
C LYS A 101 -16.60 -53.65 25.64
N GLU A 102 -15.70 -54.24 24.85
CA GLU A 102 -14.49 -53.58 24.36
C GLU A 102 -14.83 -52.42 23.41
N MET A 103 -15.73 -52.62 22.45
CA MET A 103 -16.28 -51.56 21.58
C MET A 103 -16.94 -50.43 22.40
N LYS A 104 -17.67 -50.76 23.47
CA LYS A 104 -18.29 -49.75 24.34
C LYS A 104 -17.25 -48.90 25.07
N ASP A 105 -16.16 -49.50 25.54
CA ASP A 105 -15.06 -48.78 26.18
C ASP A 105 -14.24 -47.95 25.17
N GLU A 106 -14.10 -48.41 23.93
CA GLU A 106 -13.54 -47.60 22.83
C GLU A 106 -14.40 -46.38 22.49
N VAL A 107 -15.71 -46.57 22.30
CA VAL A 107 -16.66 -45.46 22.04
C VAL A 107 -16.63 -44.45 23.19
N LYS A 108 -16.48 -44.91 24.44
CA LYS A 108 -16.30 -44.02 25.60
C LYS A 108 -14.98 -43.23 25.51
N ARG A 109 -13.84 -43.89 25.23
CA ARG A 109 -12.54 -43.20 25.04
C ARG A 109 -12.60 -42.16 23.92
N MET A 110 -13.18 -42.52 22.77
CA MET A 110 -13.35 -41.60 21.64
C MET A 110 -14.24 -40.40 21.98
N LYS A 111 -15.33 -40.62 22.73
CA LYS A 111 -16.20 -39.53 23.21
C LYS A 111 -15.45 -38.57 24.13
N ASP A 112 -14.70 -39.09 25.10
CA ASP A 112 -13.96 -38.27 26.06
C ASP A 112 -12.86 -37.44 25.36
N ASP A 113 -12.17 -38.01 24.37
CA ASP A 113 -11.18 -37.29 23.56
C ASP A 113 -11.78 -36.27 22.59
N LEU A 114 -12.95 -36.55 22.01
CA LEU A 114 -13.70 -35.57 21.22
C LEU A 114 -14.15 -34.39 22.10
N GLN A 115 -14.63 -34.65 23.31
CA GLN A 115 -15.02 -33.60 24.26
C GLN A 115 -13.81 -32.74 24.66
N ARG A 116 -12.66 -33.36 24.96
CA ARG A 116 -11.40 -32.63 25.24
C ARG A 116 -10.99 -31.74 24.08
N LYS A 117 -11.00 -32.26 22.85
CA LYS A 117 -10.67 -31.49 21.63
C LYS A 117 -11.66 -30.35 21.39
N SER A 118 -12.95 -30.55 21.61
CA SER A 118 -13.97 -29.50 21.51
C SER A 118 -13.72 -28.38 22.52
N ASN A 119 -13.53 -28.73 23.79
CA ASN A 119 -13.28 -27.76 24.86
C ASN A 119 -11.96 -27.00 24.67
N GLN A 120 -10.94 -27.64 24.07
CA GLN A 120 -9.69 -26.97 23.74
C GLN A 120 -9.89 -25.98 22.58
N LYS A 121 -10.56 -26.40 21.51
CA LYS A 121 -10.87 -25.53 20.38
C LYS A 121 -11.68 -24.30 20.81
N GLU A 122 -12.66 -24.46 21.69
CA GLU A 122 -13.47 -23.35 22.22
C GLU A 122 -12.61 -22.31 22.99
N LYS A 123 -11.58 -22.75 23.72
CA LYS A 123 -10.60 -21.84 24.34
C LYS A 123 -9.73 -21.11 23.33
N ASP A 124 -9.28 -21.82 22.29
CA ASP A 124 -8.45 -21.24 21.23
C ASP A 124 -9.25 -20.23 20.38
N ASP A 125 -10.52 -20.53 20.10
CA ASP A 125 -11.47 -19.64 19.44
C ASP A 125 -11.76 -18.40 20.31
N GLN A 126 -11.97 -18.55 21.63
CA GLN A 126 -12.16 -17.41 22.54
C GLN A 126 -10.91 -16.53 22.61
N LYS A 127 -9.71 -17.12 22.69
CA LYS A 127 -8.45 -16.37 22.66
C LYS A 127 -8.30 -15.58 21.36
N ALA A 128 -8.65 -16.16 20.21
CA ALA A 128 -8.65 -15.47 18.92
C ALA A 128 -9.66 -14.30 18.89
N ILE A 129 -10.84 -14.47 19.50
CA ILE A 129 -11.83 -13.39 19.65
C ILE A 129 -11.25 -12.22 20.46
N ASP A 130 -10.59 -12.49 21.59
CA ASP A 130 -10.01 -11.46 22.47
C ASP A 130 -8.86 -10.70 21.75
N GLU A 131 -8.00 -11.42 21.01
CA GLU A 131 -6.96 -10.82 20.17
C GLU A 131 -7.55 -9.93 19.08
N ILE A 132 -8.63 -10.37 18.41
CA ILE A 132 -9.35 -9.57 17.40
C ILE A 132 -9.97 -8.31 18.02
N GLN A 133 -10.54 -8.38 19.23
CA GLN A 133 -11.07 -7.22 19.94
C GLN A 133 -9.98 -6.20 20.31
N SER A 134 -8.82 -6.69 20.78
CA SER A 134 -7.64 -5.86 21.04
C SER A 134 -7.15 -5.15 19.78
N LEU A 135 -7.00 -5.89 18.67
CA LEU A 135 -6.62 -5.33 17.37
C LEU A 135 -7.63 -4.29 16.86
N ARG A 136 -8.94 -4.56 16.93
CA ARG A 136 -9.99 -3.58 16.56
C ARG A 136 -9.88 -2.27 17.35
N THR A 137 -9.55 -2.35 18.64
CA THR A 137 -9.38 -1.17 19.50
C THR A 137 -8.13 -0.37 19.09
N ARG A 138 -7.01 -1.05 18.83
CA ARG A 138 -5.78 -0.43 18.32
C ARG A 138 -5.97 0.22 16.94
N VAL A 139 -6.71 -0.42 16.03
CA VAL A 139 -7.03 0.13 14.70
C VAL A 139 -7.82 1.43 14.84
N LYS A 140 -8.90 1.47 15.65
CA LYS A 140 -9.66 2.71 15.91
C LYS A 140 -8.79 3.84 16.50
N GLN A 141 -7.86 3.50 17.39
CA GLN A 141 -6.91 4.47 17.93
C GLN A 141 -5.94 5.00 16.87
N LEU A 142 -5.45 4.14 15.96
CA LEU A 142 -4.61 4.55 14.84
C LEU A 142 -5.39 5.43 13.85
N GLU A 143 -6.60 5.04 13.46
CA GLU A 143 -7.47 5.81 12.56
C GLU A 143 -7.77 7.22 13.09
N SER A 144 -8.08 7.35 14.38
CA SER A 144 -8.30 8.66 15.01
C SER A 144 -7.03 9.52 15.07
N SER A 145 -5.87 8.91 15.34
CA SER A 145 -4.55 9.57 15.33
C SER A 145 -4.11 10.01 13.93
N ASP A 146 -4.40 9.19 12.91
CA ASP A 146 -4.13 9.56 11.52
C ASP A 146 -5.07 10.66 11.02
N LEU A 147 -6.33 10.68 11.47
CA LEU A 147 -7.26 11.76 11.15
C LEU A 147 -6.83 13.11 11.75
N THR A 148 -6.27 13.15 12.96
CA THR A 148 -5.72 14.39 13.53
C THR A 148 -4.44 14.79 12.80
N ARG A 149 -3.51 13.85 12.56
CA ARG A 149 -2.28 14.08 11.78
C ARG A 149 -2.57 14.64 10.38
N GLN A 150 -3.58 14.11 9.68
CA GLN A 150 -4.02 14.64 8.38
C GLN A 150 -4.60 16.05 8.48
N LYS A 151 -5.45 16.33 9.49
CA LYS A 151 -6.00 17.68 9.72
C LYS A 151 -4.90 18.71 9.99
N ASP A 152 -3.90 18.37 10.80
CA ASP A 152 -2.78 19.26 11.08
C ASP A 152 -1.86 19.44 9.87
N THR A 153 -1.64 18.38 9.07
CA THR A 153 -0.92 18.47 7.79
C THR A 153 -1.63 19.41 6.81
N ILE A 154 -2.95 19.29 6.65
CA ILE A 154 -3.76 20.20 5.80
C ILE A 154 -3.69 21.65 6.33
N LYS A 155 -3.77 21.84 7.64
CA LYS A 155 -3.68 23.16 8.29
C LYS A 155 -2.30 23.79 8.09
N GLN A 156 -1.23 23.00 8.12
CA GLN A 156 0.12 23.48 7.87
C GLN A 156 0.36 23.79 6.37
N ASN A 157 -0.14 22.96 5.46
CA ASN A 157 -0.05 23.23 4.02
C ASN A 157 -0.74 24.55 3.64
N LYS A 158 -1.95 24.81 4.16
CA LYS A 158 -2.65 26.09 3.96
C LYS A 158 -1.86 27.31 4.51
N LYS A 159 -1.12 27.14 5.61
CA LYS A 159 -0.21 28.19 6.11
C LYS A 159 0.98 28.38 5.17
N ASN A 160 1.59 27.29 4.68
CA ASN A 160 2.72 27.33 3.77
C ASN A 160 2.34 28.03 2.46
N GLU A 161 1.20 27.68 1.86
CA GLU A 161 0.63 28.35 0.68
C GLU A 161 0.51 29.87 0.91
N LYS A 162 -0.02 30.30 2.06
CA LYS A 162 -0.15 31.72 2.38
C LYS A 162 1.20 32.41 2.61
N ILE A 163 2.17 31.72 3.20
CA ILE A 163 3.55 32.22 3.35
C ILE A 163 4.20 32.39 1.96
N GLU A 164 4.05 31.42 1.05
CA GLU A 164 4.56 31.54 -0.31
C GLU A 164 3.97 32.72 -1.08
N GLU A 165 2.65 32.93 -1.00
CA GLU A 165 1.98 34.08 -1.61
C GLU A 165 2.52 35.39 -1.03
N ASN A 166 2.63 35.48 0.31
CA ASN A 166 3.19 36.65 0.99
C ASN A 166 4.65 36.90 0.58
N VAL A 167 5.48 35.86 0.47
CA VAL A 167 6.88 35.96 0.03
C VAL A 167 6.98 36.44 -1.43
N LYS A 168 6.17 35.87 -2.34
CA LYS A 168 6.10 36.32 -3.74
C LYS A 168 5.71 37.80 -3.82
N HIS A 169 4.68 38.22 -3.08
CA HIS A 169 4.25 39.62 -2.99
C HIS A 169 5.34 40.53 -2.41
N LEU A 170 6.03 40.13 -1.33
CA LEU A 170 7.10 40.91 -0.72
C LEU A 170 8.33 41.04 -1.63
N ILE A 171 8.68 40.00 -2.39
CA ILE A 171 9.76 40.06 -3.40
C ILE A 171 9.39 41.08 -4.48
N HIS A 172 8.19 40.99 -5.05
CA HIS A 172 7.73 41.95 -6.07
C HIS A 172 7.66 43.39 -5.55
N LYS A 173 7.15 43.58 -4.32
CA LYS A 173 7.09 44.91 -3.68
C LYS A 173 8.48 45.48 -3.39
N THR A 174 9.42 44.65 -2.96
CA THR A 174 10.81 45.07 -2.73
C THR A 174 11.49 45.46 -4.04
N ASP A 175 11.31 44.68 -5.11
CA ASP A 175 11.87 44.97 -6.44
C ASP A 175 11.29 46.26 -7.04
N ASP A 176 9.97 46.48 -6.89
CA ASP A 176 9.31 47.72 -7.30
C ASP A 176 9.82 48.94 -6.52
N LEU A 177 9.96 48.83 -5.19
CA LEU A 177 10.53 49.92 -4.36
C LEU A 177 12.00 50.21 -4.70
N GLU A 178 12.84 49.18 -4.91
CA GLU A 178 14.23 49.34 -5.34
C GLU A 178 14.32 50.05 -6.69
N ASN A 179 13.51 49.64 -7.67
CA ASN A 179 13.48 50.27 -9.00
C ASN A 179 12.92 51.70 -8.94
N ARG A 180 11.86 51.98 -8.16
CA ARG A 180 11.36 53.35 -7.95
C ARG A 180 12.43 54.27 -7.37
N SER A 181 13.17 53.81 -6.36
CA SER A 181 14.28 54.54 -5.76
C SER A 181 15.41 54.85 -6.77
N ARG A 182 15.64 53.95 -7.74
CA ARG A 182 16.65 54.09 -8.80
C ARG A 182 16.14 54.75 -10.09
N ARG A 183 14.87 55.16 -10.17
CA ARG A 183 14.25 55.65 -11.41
C ARG A 183 14.99 56.83 -12.04
N ASP A 184 15.57 57.68 -11.20
CA ASP A 184 16.26 58.92 -11.55
C ASP A 184 17.79 58.76 -11.67
N ASN A 185 18.29 57.54 -11.45
CA ASN A 185 19.72 57.22 -11.52
C ASN A 185 20.17 56.86 -12.94
N LEU A 186 21.27 57.48 -13.36
CA LEU A 186 22.12 57.05 -14.47
C LEU A 186 23.28 56.19 -13.94
N ARG A 187 23.59 55.12 -14.67
CA ARG A 187 24.74 54.24 -14.42
C ARG A 187 25.74 54.36 -15.56
N ILE A 188 26.87 55.00 -15.27
CA ILE A 188 27.96 55.30 -16.20
C ILE A 188 29.03 54.21 -16.07
N ILE A 189 29.44 53.63 -17.19
CA ILE A 189 30.34 52.47 -17.27
C ILE A 189 31.51 52.81 -18.19
N GLY A 190 32.73 52.45 -17.80
CA GLY A 190 33.94 52.65 -18.63
C GLY A 190 34.64 54.00 -18.44
N LEU A 191 34.24 54.82 -17.46
CA LEU A 191 34.94 56.04 -17.07
C LEU A 191 36.21 55.68 -16.25
N PRO A 192 37.44 56.00 -16.69
CA PRO A 192 38.69 55.76 -15.95
C PRO A 192 38.67 56.22 -14.48
N GLU A 193 39.48 55.61 -13.63
CA GLU A 193 39.61 55.98 -12.19
C GLU A 193 40.54 57.18 -11.99
N ASP A 194 41.66 57.24 -12.71
CA ASP A 194 42.74 58.23 -12.55
C ASP A 194 42.47 59.59 -13.23
N HIS A 195 41.20 59.93 -13.47
CA HIS A 195 40.87 61.30 -13.85
C HIS A 195 41.25 62.27 -12.74
N ASP A 196 41.61 63.48 -13.17
CA ASP A 196 42.13 64.57 -12.37
C ASP A 196 41.47 64.59 -10.98
N LYS A 197 42.22 64.24 -9.93
CA LYS A 197 41.67 64.08 -8.56
C LYS A 197 41.08 65.39 -7.99
N ARG A 198 41.29 66.50 -8.73
CA ARG A 198 40.76 67.84 -8.51
C ARG A 198 39.38 68.07 -9.15
N LYS A 199 39.03 67.37 -10.25
CA LYS A 199 37.74 67.49 -10.93
C LYS A 199 36.68 66.65 -10.23
N ILE A 200 35.62 67.30 -9.78
CA ILE A 200 34.45 66.65 -9.18
C ILE A 200 33.69 65.88 -10.28
N LEU A 201 33.14 64.70 -9.93
CA LEU A 201 32.38 63.85 -10.87
C LEU A 201 31.23 64.58 -11.56
N ASP A 202 30.65 65.61 -10.93
CA ASP A 202 29.60 66.45 -11.51
C ASP A 202 30.05 67.16 -12.80
N ILE A 203 31.23 67.78 -12.76
CA ILE A 203 31.86 68.45 -13.90
C ILE A 203 32.12 67.44 -15.03
N ILE A 204 32.59 66.24 -14.67
CA ILE A 204 32.85 65.16 -15.63
C ILE A 204 31.55 64.71 -16.33
N LEU A 205 30.42 64.67 -15.62
CA LEU A 205 29.13 64.34 -16.24
C LEU A 205 28.64 65.46 -17.17
N GLU A 206 28.81 66.73 -16.80
CA GLU A 206 28.53 67.88 -17.67
C GLU A 206 29.39 67.84 -18.94
N GLU A 207 30.70 67.61 -18.83
CA GLU A 207 31.63 67.46 -19.95
C GLU A 207 31.23 66.31 -20.89
N ILE A 208 30.85 65.14 -20.35
CA ILE A 208 30.35 64.00 -21.15
C ILE A 208 29.07 64.38 -21.92
N ILE A 209 28.14 65.10 -21.29
CA ILE A 209 26.89 65.49 -21.96
C ILE A 209 27.16 66.53 -23.04
N GLN A 210 28.07 67.49 -22.80
CA GLN A 210 28.49 68.49 -23.78
C GLN A 210 29.22 67.88 -24.98
N GLU A 211 30.16 66.94 -24.77
CA GLU A 211 30.89 66.27 -25.86
C GLU A 211 29.95 65.44 -26.77
N ASN A 212 28.88 64.87 -26.22
CA ASN A 212 28.05 63.90 -26.93
C ASN A 212 26.69 64.42 -27.39
N CYS A 213 26.05 65.28 -26.59
CA CYS A 213 24.63 65.65 -26.72
C CYS A 213 24.36 67.12 -26.33
N PRO A 214 25.09 68.12 -26.87
CA PRO A 214 25.00 69.52 -26.42
C PRO A 214 23.58 70.09 -26.52
N LYS A 215 22.80 69.65 -27.50
CA LYS A 215 21.37 69.99 -27.68
C LYS A 215 20.48 69.75 -26.47
N ILE A 216 20.86 68.83 -25.56
CA ILE A 216 20.11 68.60 -24.31
C ILE A 216 20.34 69.77 -23.35
N LEU A 217 21.57 70.30 -23.27
CA LEU A 217 21.90 71.45 -22.43
C LEU A 217 21.33 72.77 -22.99
N GLU A 218 21.25 72.88 -24.32
CA GLU A 218 20.56 73.98 -25.01
C GLU A 218 19.04 74.02 -24.71
N GLN A 219 18.42 72.85 -24.44
CA GLN A 219 16.97 72.71 -24.24
C GLN A 219 16.55 72.70 -22.76
N GLU A 220 17.25 71.95 -21.92
CA GLU A 220 16.91 71.72 -20.52
C GLU A 220 17.77 72.57 -19.55
N GLY A 221 18.79 73.27 -20.06
CA GLY A 221 19.72 74.05 -19.26
C GLY A 221 20.82 73.21 -18.59
N LYS A 222 21.23 73.62 -17.37
CA LYS A 222 22.32 72.97 -16.63
C LYS A 222 21.88 71.61 -16.06
N VAL A 223 22.81 70.66 -16.02
CA VAL A 223 22.59 69.32 -15.45
C VAL A 223 22.44 69.39 -13.93
N GLU A 224 21.19 69.35 -13.44
CA GLU A 224 20.95 69.28 -12.00
C GLU A 224 21.18 67.87 -11.43
N ILE A 225 22.33 67.70 -10.76
CA ILE A 225 22.71 66.47 -10.07
C ILE A 225 22.35 66.59 -8.58
N GLU A 226 21.70 65.55 -8.04
CA GLU A 226 21.41 65.44 -6.59
C GLU A 226 22.55 64.72 -5.86
N ARG A 227 23.12 63.68 -6.48
CA ARG A 227 24.20 62.87 -5.92
C ARG A 227 24.93 62.12 -7.02
N ILE A 228 26.26 62.18 -7.03
CA ILE A 228 27.12 61.38 -7.91
C ILE A 228 28.21 60.67 -7.10
N HIS A 229 28.50 59.40 -7.42
CA HIS A 229 29.49 58.61 -6.68
C HIS A 229 29.92 57.35 -7.46
N ARG A 230 31.11 56.82 -7.14
CA ARG A 230 31.59 55.51 -7.63
C ARG A 230 30.90 54.37 -6.88
N SER A 231 30.62 53.27 -7.57
CA SER A 231 30.02 52.05 -7.02
C SER A 231 30.76 50.79 -7.49
N PRO A 232 31.31 49.97 -6.57
CA PRO A 232 31.27 50.10 -5.10
C PRO A 232 32.09 51.31 -4.58
N PRO A 233 31.83 51.80 -3.34
CA PRO A 233 32.52 52.96 -2.79
C PRO A 233 34.01 52.71 -2.54
N VAL A 234 34.37 51.49 -2.11
CA VAL A 234 35.77 51.07 -1.93
C VAL A 234 36.38 50.69 -3.28
N PHE A 235 37.60 51.16 -3.54
CA PHE A 235 38.40 50.74 -4.70
C PHE A 235 39.08 49.40 -4.41
N ASN A 236 39.07 48.47 -5.37
CA ASN A 236 39.79 47.19 -5.27
C ASN A 236 40.88 47.17 -6.35
N PRO A 237 42.18 47.25 -5.99
CA PRO A 237 43.29 47.23 -6.94
C PRO A 237 43.35 46.00 -7.86
N GLN A 238 42.75 44.87 -7.46
CA GLN A 238 42.72 43.64 -8.28
C GLN A 238 41.75 43.74 -9.47
N ARG A 239 40.91 44.79 -9.56
CA ARG A 239 39.93 44.96 -10.63
C ARG A 239 40.52 45.76 -11.79
N THR A 240 40.74 45.08 -12.92
CA THR A 240 41.18 45.69 -14.20
C THR A 240 40.14 46.62 -14.84
N THR A 241 38.86 46.51 -14.45
CA THR A 241 37.78 47.37 -14.96
C THR A 241 37.53 48.56 -14.01
N PRO A 242 37.42 49.80 -14.52
CA PRO A 242 36.99 50.95 -13.70
C PRO A 242 35.64 50.71 -13.03
N ARG A 243 35.43 51.27 -11.83
CA ARG A 243 34.14 51.23 -11.13
C ARG A 243 33.13 52.11 -11.85
N ASN A 244 31.88 51.67 -11.82
CA ASN A 244 30.77 52.41 -12.41
C ASN A 244 30.52 53.67 -11.57
N VAL A 245 30.04 54.74 -12.20
CA VAL A 245 29.49 55.90 -11.49
C VAL A 245 27.97 55.80 -11.49
N ILE A 246 27.34 56.10 -10.36
CA ILE A 246 25.89 56.26 -10.22
C ILE A 246 25.63 57.75 -9.96
N ALA A 247 24.87 58.37 -10.85
CA ALA A 247 24.48 59.79 -10.79
C ALA A 247 22.95 59.88 -10.72
N LYS A 248 22.42 60.46 -9.64
CA LYS A 248 20.99 60.76 -9.50
C LYS A 248 20.74 62.18 -10.00
N LEU A 249 19.88 62.33 -11.01
CA LEU A 249 19.50 63.62 -11.56
C LEU A 249 18.18 64.10 -10.93
N LYS A 250 18.02 65.41 -10.74
CA LYS A 250 16.75 66.00 -10.28
C LYS A 250 15.69 66.00 -11.40
N ASN A 251 16.11 66.28 -12.64
CA ASN A 251 15.23 66.30 -13.81
C ASN A 251 15.16 64.91 -14.49
N ASN A 252 14.01 64.24 -14.39
CA ASN A 252 13.75 62.93 -15.03
C ASN A 252 13.62 63.01 -16.56
N GLN A 253 13.20 64.15 -17.12
CA GLN A 253 13.06 64.36 -18.57
C GLN A 253 14.44 64.39 -19.24
N MET A 254 15.34 65.27 -18.76
CA MET A 254 16.75 65.29 -19.18
C MET A 254 17.42 63.92 -19.01
N LYS A 255 17.18 63.21 -17.90
CA LYS A 255 17.67 61.84 -17.69
C LYS A 255 17.24 60.87 -18.79
N GLU A 256 15.97 60.91 -19.22
CA GLU A 256 15.48 60.05 -20.30
C GLU A 256 16.02 60.49 -21.67
N GLN A 257 16.14 61.79 -21.95
CA GLN A 257 16.75 62.30 -23.18
C GLN A 257 18.21 61.81 -23.32
N ILE A 258 19.01 61.90 -22.26
CA ILE A 258 20.39 61.36 -22.20
C ILE A 258 20.39 59.86 -22.50
N LEU A 259 19.49 59.08 -21.89
CA LEU A 259 19.36 57.64 -22.16
C LEU A 259 18.92 57.33 -23.60
N GLN A 260 18.08 58.16 -24.22
CA GLN A 260 17.67 57.99 -25.62
C GLN A 260 18.83 58.33 -26.59
N ALA A 261 19.65 59.33 -26.28
CA ALA A 261 20.84 59.63 -27.06
C ALA A 261 21.91 58.52 -26.92
N ALA A 262 22.14 58.01 -25.70
CA ALA A 262 23.08 56.91 -25.43
C ALA A 262 22.66 55.56 -26.05
N LYS A 263 21.37 55.38 -26.40
CA LYS A 263 20.89 54.24 -27.20
C LYS A 263 21.24 54.36 -28.69
N LYS A 264 21.42 55.58 -29.21
CA LYS A 264 21.69 55.85 -30.64
C LYS A 264 23.17 55.75 -31.00
N LYS A 265 24.05 56.25 -30.12
CA LYS A 265 25.51 56.18 -30.29
C LYS A 265 26.21 55.91 -28.95
N PRO A 266 27.36 55.21 -28.93
CA PRO A 266 28.21 55.16 -27.74
C PRO A 266 28.70 56.58 -27.40
N PHE A 267 28.85 56.89 -26.12
CA PHE A 267 29.37 58.17 -25.69
C PHE A 267 30.90 58.13 -25.60
N ARG A 268 31.53 59.30 -25.68
CA ARG A 268 32.96 59.49 -25.50
C ARG A 268 33.27 60.47 -24.38
N TYR A 269 34.47 60.35 -23.82
CA TYR A 269 35.03 61.29 -22.86
C TYR A 269 36.54 61.32 -23.03
N HIS A 270 37.09 62.43 -23.53
CA HIS A 270 38.51 62.56 -23.86
C HIS A 270 39.04 61.35 -24.68
N GLY A 271 38.29 60.97 -25.73
CA GLY A 271 38.60 59.83 -26.60
C GLY A 271 38.18 58.45 -26.08
N ASN A 272 38.10 58.25 -24.76
CA ASN A 272 37.66 56.99 -24.15
C ASN A 272 36.16 56.74 -24.40
N THR A 273 35.78 55.48 -24.60
CA THR A 273 34.37 55.11 -24.81
C THR A 273 33.65 54.91 -23.48
N VAL A 274 32.61 55.70 -23.22
CA VAL A 274 31.79 55.66 -22.02
C VAL A 274 30.38 55.17 -22.38
N ARG A 275 29.80 54.30 -21.55
CA ARG A 275 28.44 53.80 -21.74
C ARG A 275 27.53 54.23 -20.59
N ILE A 276 26.56 55.08 -20.89
CA ILE A 276 25.49 55.45 -19.97
C ILE A 276 24.33 54.48 -20.11
N THR A 277 23.84 53.96 -18.98
CA THR A 277 22.71 53.02 -18.89
C THR A 277 21.76 53.42 -17.78
N GLN A 278 20.52 52.93 -17.82
CA GLN A 278 19.60 53.07 -16.70
C GLN A 278 20.08 52.21 -15.51
N ASP A 279 20.11 52.77 -14.31
CA ASP A 279 20.31 51.99 -13.09
C ASP A 279 19.03 51.22 -12.74
N LEU A 280 19.15 49.93 -12.43
CA LEU A 280 18.04 48.99 -12.25
C LEU A 280 18.41 47.98 -11.17
N SER A 281 17.41 47.33 -10.58
CA SER A 281 17.63 46.24 -9.64
C SER A 281 18.32 45.04 -10.30
N ALA A 282 18.98 44.20 -9.48
CA ALA A 282 19.60 42.97 -9.96
C ALA A 282 18.55 41.98 -10.52
N SER A 283 17.34 41.96 -9.96
CA SER A 283 16.19 41.18 -10.43
C SER A 283 15.76 41.64 -11.83
N THR A 284 15.41 42.92 -11.99
CA THR A 284 14.98 43.50 -13.26
C THR A 284 16.07 43.40 -14.36
N LEU A 285 17.35 43.41 -14.00
CA LEU A 285 18.44 43.15 -14.95
C LEU A 285 18.50 41.69 -15.43
N LYS A 286 18.18 40.70 -14.58
CA LYS A 286 18.02 39.30 -14.99
C LYS A 286 16.82 39.15 -15.93
N ASP A 287 15.68 39.73 -15.57
CA ASP A 287 14.48 39.74 -16.43
C ASP A 287 14.78 40.35 -17.78
N ARG A 288 15.40 41.55 -17.83
CA ARG A 288 15.77 42.19 -19.10
C ARG A 288 16.69 41.33 -19.95
N LYS A 289 17.59 40.51 -19.38
CA LYS A 289 18.39 39.54 -20.17
C LYS A 289 17.50 38.50 -20.85
N VAL A 290 16.58 37.87 -20.11
CA VAL A 290 15.63 36.89 -20.66
C VAL A 290 14.73 37.55 -21.72
N ARG A 291 14.16 38.71 -21.42
CA ARG A 291 13.36 39.52 -22.35
C ARG A 291 14.12 39.90 -23.61
N ASN A 292 15.41 40.23 -23.52
CA ASN A 292 16.27 40.55 -24.67
C ASN A 292 16.56 39.34 -25.58
N MET A 293 16.41 38.11 -25.10
CA MET A 293 16.46 36.91 -25.95
C MET A 293 15.16 36.77 -26.75
N ILE A 294 14.02 36.90 -26.07
CA ILE A 294 12.68 36.90 -26.71
C ILE A 294 12.56 38.06 -27.71
N PHE A 295 13.06 39.25 -27.36
CA PHE A 295 13.07 40.44 -28.21
C PHE A 295 13.80 40.23 -29.53
N ARG A 296 14.95 39.52 -29.52
CA ARG A 296 15.71 39.22 -30.75
C ARG A 296 14.90 38.34 -31.70
N LYS A 297 14.40 37.19 -31.21
CA LYS A 297 13.48 36.32 -31.96
C LYS A 297 12.23 37.07 -32.46
N ALA A 298 11.58 37.86 -31.60
CA ALA A 298 10.41 38.64 -31.98
C ALA A 298 10.71 39.73 -33.05
N ARG A 299 11.95 40.25 -33.10
CA ARG A 299 12.39 41.19 -34.14
C ARG A 299 12.68 40.49 -35.46
N GLU A 300 13.29 39.30 -35.43
CA GLU A 300 13.47 38.43 -36.60
C GLU A 300 12.12 38.05 -37.23
N LEU A 301 11.09 37.83 -36.39
CA LEU A 301 9.71 37.58 -36.82
C LEU A 301 8.89 38.85 -37.15
N SER A 302 9.54 40.01 -37.27
CA SER A 302 8.91 41.31 -37.62
C SER A 302 7.78 41.78 -36.69
N LEU A 303 7.71 41.28 -35.45
CA LEU A 303 6.64 41.57 -34.47
C LEU A 303 6.81 42.93 -33.74
N GLN A 304 7.64 43.82 -34.29
CA GLN A 304 8.00 45.15 -33.77
C GLN A 304 8.12 45.24 -32.23
N PRO A 305 8.95 44.39 -31.59
CA PRO A 305 9.01 44.33 -30.14
C PRO A 305 9.55 45.62 -29.53
N ARG A 306 9.08 45.97 -28.33
CA ARG A 306 9.59 47.05 -27.48
C ARG A 306 9.67 46.56 -26.03
N ILE A 307 10.70 46.95 -25.28
CA ILE A 307 10.79 46.71 -23.83
C ILE A 307 10.57 48.04 -23.13
N LYS A 308 9.50 48.12 -22.34
CA LYS A 308 9.17 49.24 -21.47
C LYS A 308 9.71 48.98 -20.05
N TYR A 309 9.87 50.05 -19.28
CA TYR A 309 10.27 49.99 -17.88
C TYR A 309 9.20 49.28 -17.01
N PRO A 310 9.58 48.51 -15.97
CA PRO A 310 10.94 48.08 -15.65
C PRO A 310 11.46 47.00 -16.61
N SER A 311 10.67 45.98 -16.96
CA SER A 311 11.05 44.87 -17.85
C SER A 311 9.96 44.43 -18.85
N LYS A 312 8.88 45.21 -19.02
CA LYS A 312 7.65 44.83 -19.75
C LYS A 312 7.86 44.73 -21.26
N LEU A 313 7.75 43.53 -21.83
CA LEU A 313 7.76 43.33 -23.29
C LEU A 313 6.40 43.67 -23.89
N THR A 314 6.42 44.41 -24.99
CA THR A 314 5.26 44.60 -25.88
C THR A 314 5.61 44.18 -27.30
N ILE A 315 4.68 43.53 -27.99
CA ILE A 315 4.80 43.17 -29.42
C ILE A 315 3.60 43.70 -30.19
N PHE A 316 3.76 43.96 -31.48
CA PHE A 316 2.65 44.28 -32.38
C PHE A 316 2.32 43.06 -33.24
N LEU A 317 1.06 42.63 -33.22
CA LEU A 317 0.59 41.48 -33.97
C LEU A 317 -0.89 41.65 -34.34
N GLN A 318 -1.22 41.44 -35.62
CA GLN A 318 -2.60 41.51 -36.14
C GLN A 318 -3.32 42.82 -35.75
N GLY A 319 -2.67 43.97 -35.95
CA GLY A 319 -3.23 45.28 -35.61
C GLY A 319 -3.25 45.63 -34.12
N LYS A 320 -2.93 44.69 -33.23
CA LYS A 320 -3.03 44.87 -31.77
C LYS A 320 -1.66 44.85 -31.09
N VAL A 321 -1.48 45.73 -30.10
CA VAL A 321 -0.33 45.69 -29.19
C VAL A 321 -0.63 44.71 -28.05
N TRP A 322 0.18 43.67 -27.94
CA TRP A 322 0.16 42.73 -26.82
C TRP A 322 1.24 43.09 -25.82
N SER A 323 0.99 42.89 -24.53
CA SER A 323 1.87 43.34 -23.44
C SER A 323 1.99 42.26 -22.37
N PHE A 324 3.22 41.95 -21.96
CA PHE A 324 3.52 40.85 -21.05
C PHE A 324 4.38 41.35 -19.89
N ASN A 325 3.99 41.09 -18.65
CA ASN A 325 4.71 41.45 -17.42
C ASN A 325 5.65 40.32 -16.96
N THR A 326 5.36 39.06 -17.29
CA THR A 326 6.21 37.90 -16.95
C THR A 326 6.67 37.13 -18.20
N ARG A 327 7.49 36.09 -18.03
CA ARG A 327 7.86 35.16 -19.12
C ARG A 327 6.72 34.17 -19.39
N GLU A 328 6.03 33.78 -18.34
CA GLU A 328 4.98 32.78 -18.30
C GLU A 328 3.74 33.28 -19.06
N GLU A 329 3.37 34.56 -18.91
CA GLU A 329 2.34 35.22 -19.72
C GLU A 329 2.67 35.17 -21.23
N PHE A 330 3.94 35.39 -21.59
CA PHE A 330 4.38 35.32 -22.99
C PHE A 330 4.34 33.88 -23.52
N GLN A 331 4.82 32.90 -22.73
CA GLN A 331 4.76 31.49 -23.12
C GLN A 331 3.30 31.02 -23.29
N ALA A 332 2.41 31.35 -22.36
CA ALA A 332 0.99 31.03 -22.45
C ALA A 332 0.31 31.68 -23.67
N PHE A 333 0.77 32.87 -24.10
CA PHE A 333 0.31 33.51 -25.33
C PHE A 333 0.80 32.81 -26.61
N ILE A 334 2.07 32.38 -26.63
CA ILE A 334 2.65 31.66 -27.77
C ILE A 334 2.09 30.24 -27.89
N ASN A 335 1.88 29.53 -26.77
CA ASN A 335 1.29 28.18 -26.76
C ASN A 335 -0.14 28.16 -27.35
N LYS A 336 -0.89 29.28 -27.28
CA LYS A 336 -2.21 29.43 -27.91
C LYS A 336 -2.15 29.72 -29.43
N ARG A 337 -0.95 29.82 -30.01
CA ARG A 337 -0.69 30.26 -31.39
C ARG A 337 0.38 29.35 -32.03
N PRO A 338 0.01 28.17 -32.54
CA PRO A 338 0.98 27.17 -33.04
C PRO A 338 1.82 27.67 -34.23
N ASP A 339 1.31 28.65 -34.98
CA ASP A 339 2.00 29.37 -36.06
C ASP A 339 3.20 30.20 -35.57
N LEU A 340 3.12 30.73 -34.35
CA LEU A 340 4.23 31.40 -33.67
C LEU A 340 5.07 30.42 -32.85
N ASN A 341 4.45 29.43 -32.19
CA ASN A 341 5.18 28.51 -31.29
C ASN A 341 6.33 27.80 -32.01
N ARG A 342 6.06 27.20 -33.18
CA ARG A 342 7.08 26.56 -34.02
C ARG A 342 8.25 27.50 -34.39
N LYS A 343 7.98 28.80 -34.53
CA LYS A 343 8.99 29.82 -34.87
C LYS A 343 9.81 30.29 -33.67
N PHE A 344 9.29 30.13 -32.45
CA PHE A 344 10.06 30.34 -31.22
C PHE A 344 10.81 29.08 -30.76
N GLU A 345 10.37 27.88 -31.15
CA GLU A 345 10.90 26.56 -30.71
C GLU A 345 12.09 26.00 -31.52
N VAL A 346 12.33 26.44 -32.77
CA VAL A 346 13.39 25.91 -33.66
C VAL A 346 14.53 26.95 -33.80
N GLN A 347 15.83 26.64 -33.84
CA GLN A 347 16.66 25.51 -33.37
C GLN A 347 18.09 26.05 -33.05
N PRO A 348 18.99 25.34 -32.35
CA PRO A 348 20.40 25.72 -32.26
C PRO A 348 21.10 25.50 -33.61
N GLN A 349 21.47 26.59 -34.28
CA GLN A 349 22.24 26.53 -35.53
C GLN A 349 23.71 26.16 -35.25
N ASN A 350 24.14 25.00 -35.74
CA ASN A 350 25.54 24.59 -35.75
C ASN A 350 26.37 25.45 -36.71
N SER A 351 27.09 26.45 -36.19
CA SER A 351 28.26 27.00 -36.89
C SER A 351 29.31 27.56 -35.91
N ARG A 352 30.33 26.73 -35.66
CA ARG A 352 31.72 27.05 -35.24
C ARG A 352 31.92 27.96 -34.01
N GLU A 353 32.27 27.30 -32.91
CA GLU A 353 33.23 27.72 -31.88
C GLU A 353 33.20 29.16 -31.34
N SER A 354 32.49 29.33 -30.23
CA SER A 354 33.03 30.10 -29.10
C SER A 354 32.52 29.51 -27.78
N SER A 355 33.44 29.01 -26.96
CA SER A 355 33.13 28.27 -25.74
C SER A 355 32.68 29.19 -24.61
N LYS A 356 31.35 29.37 -24.44
CA LYS A 356 30.60 29.61 -23.17
C LYS A 356 29.12 29.98 -23.42
N ALA A 357 28.22 28.99 -23.54
CA ALA A 357 26.77 29.18 -23.30
C ALA A 357 25.98 27.85 -23.23
N HIS A 358 26.06 27.11 -22.12
CA HIS A 358 24.99 26.17 -21.75
C HIS A 358 23.84 26.97 -21.10
N CYS A 359 22.64 26.99 -21.71
CA CYS A 359 21.41 27.50 -21.05
C CYS A 359 20.07 27.33 -21.80
N PHE A 360 19.99 26.63 -22.95
CA PHE A 360 18.76 26.68 -23.78
C PHE A 360 18.17 25.34 -24.24
N SER A 361 18.71 24.19 -23.81
CA SER A 361 18.21 22.87 -24.26
C SER A 361 17.34 22.12 -23.23
N ASP A 362 17.41 22.45 -21.93
CA ASP A 362 16.95 21.54 -20.87
C ASP A 362 15.49 21.75 -20.42
N TYR A 363 14.68 22.55 -21.12
CA TYR A 363 13.40 23.05 -20.60
C TYR A 363 12.19 22.96 -21.56
N ILE A 364 12.21 22.10 -22.57
CA ILE A 364 11.00 21.73 -23.34
C ILE A 364 10.95 20.22 -23.59
N THR A 365 10.44 19.47 -22.61
CA THR A 365 9.77 18.16 -22.83
C THR A 365 8.62 18.00 -21.84
N VAL A 366 7.40 18.21 -22.35
CA VAL A 366 6.14 17.52 -22.06
C VAL A 366 5.67 17.36 -20.60
N ALA A 367 4.52 17.98 -20.31
CA ALA A 367 3.61 17.53 -19.27
C ALA A 367 2.69 16.42 -19.81
N PHE A 368 2.36 15.40 -19.00
CA PHE A 368 1.02 14.82 -18.83
C PHE A 368 1.10 13.69 -17.78
N GLY A 369 0.20 13.71 -16.79
CA GLY A 369 0.28 12.83 -15.63
C GLY A 369 -0.97 12.85 -14.76
N SER A 370 -2.15 12.88 -15.38
CA SER A 370 -3.44 12.76 -14.69
C SER A 370 -3.66 11.30 -14.27
N ILE A 371 -3.13 10.90 -13.12
CA ILE A 371 -3.42 9.57 -12.55
C ILE A 371 -4.69 9.66 -11.71
N THR A 372 -5.80 9.21 -12.30
CA THR A 372 -7.04 8.89 -11.59
C THR A 372 -6.81 7.66 -10.71
N ILE A 373 -6.91 7.81 -9.38
CA ILE A 373 -6.81 6.69 -8.45
C ILE A 373 -8.17 6.00 -8.34
N THR A 374 -8.38 4.99 -9.18
CA THR A 374 -9.48 4.02 -9.05
C THR A 374 -9.04 2.65 -9.55
N GLN A 375 -8.56 1.78 -8.67
CA GLN A 375 -9.11 0.42 -8.53
C GLN A 375 -8.52 -0.35 -7.35
N THR A 376 -9.42 -1.03 -6.63
CA THR A 376 -9.15 -1.98 -5.57
C THR A 376 -9.29 -3.40 -6.13
N LEU A 377 -8.54 -4.37 -5.58
CA LEU A 377 -8.73 -5.82 -5.74
C LEU A 377 -8.58 -6.41 -7.16
N ILE A 378 -7.57 -7.28 -7.33
CA ILE A 378 -7.79 -8.72 -7.58
C ILE A 378 -6.55 -9.52 -7.15
N LEU A 379 -6.82 -10.75 -6.69
CA LEU A 379 -5.95 -11.68 -5.98
C LEU A 379 -4.74 -12.18 -6.78
N GLY A 380 -3.71 -12.57 -6.04
CA GLY A 380 -2.49 -13.19 -6.57
C GLY A 380 -2.59 -14.68 -6.90
N LEU A 381 -1.48 -15.19 -7.44
CA LEU A 381 -1.09 -16.59 -7.54
C LEU A 381 0.33 -16.64 -8.15
N CYS A 382 1.35 -16.98 -7.35
CA CYS A 382 2.67 -17.47 -7.82
C CYS A 382 3.48 -18.04 -6.64
N HIS A 383 2.95 -19.12 -6.05
CA HIS A 383 3.76 -20.11 -5.36
C HIS A 383 3.87 -21.31 -6.31
N LEU A 384 5.07 -21.59 -6.83
CA LEU A 384 5.55 -22.89 -7.34
C LEU A 384 6.89 -22.72 -8.07
N ALA A 385 8.00 -22.76 -7.31
CA ALA A 385 9.33 -23.10 -7.82
C ALA A 385 10.12 -23.71 -6.65
N GLY A 386 10.42 -25.00 -6.73
CA GLY A 386 11.19 -25.71 -5.70
C GLY A 386 12.70 -25.42 -5.77
N PRO A 387 13.48 -25.76 -4.72
CA PRO A 387 14.89 -25.42 -4.63
C PRO A 387 15.79 -26.43 -5.38
N PRO A 388 16.92 -25.98 -5.97
CA PRO A 388 18.01 -26.86 -6.42
C PRO A 388 18.94 -27.27 -5.25
N PRO A 389 19.74 -28.35 -5.40
CA PRO A 389 20.31 -29.09 -4.26
C PRO A 389 21.65 -28.59 -3.72
N HIS A 390 21.97 -29.06 -2.50
CA HIS A 390 23.22 -28.84 -1.78
C HIS A 390 24.46 -29.49 -2.42
N HIS A 391 25.63 -28.85 -2.27
CA HIS A 391 26.91 -29.51 -1.91
C HIS A 391 27.91 -28.45 -1.34
N PRO A 392 29.06 -28.82 -0.73
CA PRO A 392 29.30 -28.42 0.65
C PRO A 392 30.30 -27.27 0.87
N PHE A 393 30.20 -26.68 2.06
CA PHE A 393 31.20 -25.80 2.67
C PHE A 393 32.55 -26.49 2.89
N PRO A 394 33.62 -25.69 3.01
CA PRO A 394 34.39 -25.67 4.26
C PRO A 394 34.13 -24.39 5.07
N LYS A 395 34.27 -24.50 6.39
CA LYS A 395 34.10 -23.41 7.35
C LYS A 395 35.35 -22.53 7.36
N GLU A 396 35.21 -21.25 7.71
CA GLU A 396 36.07 -20.60 8.72
C GLU A 396 35.52 -19.24 9.22
N HIS A 397 36.03 -18.84 10.37
CA HIS A 397 35.62 -17.85 11.37
C HIS A 397 34.88 -16.55 11.00
N ILE A 398 33.72 -16.41 11.66
CA ILE A 398 33.15 -15.23 12.36
C ILE A 398 34.07 -13.98 12.45
N CYS A 399 33.61 -12.84 11.92
CA CYS A 399 33.62 -11.56 12.64
C CYS A 399 32.55 -10.60 12.07
N GLY A 400 31.80 -9.92 12.93
CA GLY A 400 30.65 -9.09 12.53
C GLY A 400 31.01 -7.62 12.25
N GLY A 401 30.24 -6.97 11.38
CA GLY A 401 30.40 -5.54 11.08
C GLY A 401 29.27 -4.98 10.21
N LEU A 402 28.30 -4.31 10.84
CA LEU A 402 27.23 -3.58 10.15
C LEU A 402 27.78 -2.30 9.49
N ALA A 403 27.86 -2.27 8.17
CA ALA A 403 28.28 -1.09 7.41
C ALA A 403 27.11 -0.09 7.24
N TYR A 404 27.05 0.93 8.10
CA TYR A 404 26.20 2.10 7.87
C TYR A 404 26.85 3.06 6.87
N TYR A 405 26.23 3.25 5.70
CA TYR A 405 26.61 4.30 4.75
C TYR A 405 26.15 5.67 5.24
N TYR A 406 27.08 6.45 5.83
CA TYR A 406 26.88 7.88 6.09
C TYR A 406 27.17 8.70 4.82
N TYR A 407 26.20 9.52 4.40
CA TYR A 407 26.43 10.54 3.38
C TYR A 407 27.34 11.65 3.93
N ARG A 408 28.55 11.77 3.37
CA ARG A 408 29.54 12.79 3.73
C ARG A 408 29.31 14.07 2.91
N THR A 409 28.78 15.11 3.55
CA THR A 409 28.75 16.46 2.96
C THR A 409 30.14 17.09 3.03
N ASN A 410 30.73 17.41 1.88
CA ASN A 410 32.03 18.07 1.81
C ASN A 410 31.90 19.56 2.12
N SER A 411 32.23 19.94 3.36
CA SER A 411 32.52 21.31 3.76
C SER A 411 34.05 21.49 3.81
N SER A 412 34.64 22.17 2.82
CA SER A 412 36.07 22.48 2.85
C SER A 412 36.40 23.49 3.97
N PRO A 413 37.48 23.30 4.74
CA PRO A 413 37.82 24.17 5.86
C PRO A 413 38.50 25.47 5.40
N LEU A 414 38.28 26.53 6.18
CA LEU A 414 39.03 27.78 6.09
C LEU A 414 40.45 27.57 6.62
N CYS A 415 41.47 27.79 5.79
CA CYS A 415 42.84 27.96 6.27
C CYS A 415 43.00 29.35 6.89
N ALA A 416 42.93 29.43 8.21
CA ALA A 416 43.66 30.45 8.96
C ALA A 416 45.10 29.95 9.17
N ARG A 417 46.08 30.81 8.91
CA ARG A 417 47.49 30.55 9.25
C ARG A 417 48.03 31.82 9.88
N ALA A 418 48.45 31.71 11.14
CA ALA A 418 49.18 32.74 11.85
C ALA A 418 50.68 32.40 11.86
N ASP A 419 51.48 33.42 12.15
CA ASP A 419 52.85 33.38 12.66
C ASP A 419 53.94 32.78 11.75
N LEU A 420 54.57 33.65 10.95
CA LEU A 420 55.89 34.24 11.30
C LEU A 420 56.11 35.57 10.56
#